data_AF-A0AAV5DBE9-F1
#
_entry.id   AF-A0AAV5DBE9-F1
#
_cell.length_a   1.000
_cell.length_b   1.000
_cell.length_c   1.000
_cell.angle_alpha   90.00
_cell.angle_beta   90.00
_cell.angle_gamma   90.00
#
_symmetry.space_group_name_H-M   'P 1'
#
loop_
_entity.id
_entity.type
_entity.pdbx_description
1 polymer ?
#
loop_
_entity_poly.entity_id
_entity_poly.type
_entity_poly.pdbx_seq_one_letter_code
_entity_poly.pdbx_strand_id
1 'polypeptide(L)'
;MELPQVLNEVFKKLLTLWSWIFLCTLEEFLDVFILLEHHGGVPPNSIAVQSPYIAQVQLLRDKLEEYSVASGVEVSTIDSFQGREADAVVISMVRSNSLGAVGFLGDSRRMNVAVTRARSHVAVVCDSSTISKNAFLARLLRHIQLHGQVRHVEPSCLDGDSGLDPPALPSLG
;
A
#
# COMPACT_ATOMS: atom_id res chain seq x y z
N MET A 1 -24.23 -30.05 -24.81
CA MET A 1 -22.76 -30.02 -24.68
C MET A 1 -22.46 -28.97 -23.63
N GLU A 2 -22.50 -29.38 -22.35
CA GLU A 2 -22.41 -28.45 -21.22
C GLU A 2 -21.01 -28.55 -20.60
N LEU A 3 -20.36 -27.40 -20.44
CA LEU A 3 -19.10 -27.28 -19.72
C LEU A 3 -19.30 -27.70 -18.26
N PRO A 4 -18.36 -28.45 -17.63
CA PRO A 4 -18.55 -28.96 -16.28
C PRO A 4 -18.78 -27.83 -15.27
N GLN A 5 -19.76 -27.96 -14.37
CA GLN A 5 -20.03 -27.01 -13.27
C GLN A 5 -18.79 -26.72 -12.40
N VAL A 6 -17.83 -27.65 -12.35
CA VAL A 6 -16.54 -27.45 -11.67
C VAL A 6 -15.68 -26.38 -12.37
N LEU A 7 -15.75 -26.28 -13.70
CA LEU A 7 -15.08 -25.19 -14.43
C LEU A 7 -15.74 -23.84 -14.14
N ASN A 8 -17.06 -23.78 -13.87
CA ASN A 8 -17.74 -22.53 -13.55
C ASN A 8 -17.44 -22.02 -12.13
N GLU A 9 -17.24 -22.91 -11.15
CA GLU A 9 -16.78 -22.52 -9.81
C GLU A 9 -15.28 -22.21 -9.76
N VAL A 10 -14.47 -22.89 -10.59
CA VAL A 10 -13.06 -22.56 -10.78
C VAL A 10 -12.91 -21.24 -11.56
N PHE A 11 -13.74 -20.96 -12.56
CA PHE A 11 -13.76 -19.66 -13.27
C PHE A 11 -14.39 -18.53 -12.44
N LYS A 12 -15.38 -18.78 -11.57
CA LYS A 12 -15.88 -17.75 -10.63
C LYS A 12 -14.89 -17.44 -9.51
N LYS A 13 -14.09 -18.43 -9.07
CA LYS A 13 -12.93 -18.18 -8.19
C LYS A 13 -11.78 -17.50 -8.92
N LEU A 14 -11.58 -17.76 -10.22
CA LEU A 14 -10.54 -17.10 -11.01
C LEU A 14 -10.92 -15.68 -11.44
N LEU A 15 -12.20 -15.37 -11.72
CA LEU A 15 -12.65 -14.01 -12.06
C LEU A 15 -12.87 -13.09 -10.85
N THR A 16 -12.95 -13.61 -9.62
CA THR A 16 -12.91 -12.79 -8.39
C THR A 16 -11.49 -12.60 -7.83
N LEU A 17 -10.49 -13.24 -8.43
CA LEU A 17 -9.08 -13.07 -8.08
C LEU A 17 -8.30 -12.13 -9.02
N TRP A 18 -8.92 -11.65 -10.11
CA TRP A 18 -8.22 -10.88 -11.15
C TRP A 18 -8.80 -9.49 -11.44
N SER A 19 -9.79 -9.02 -10.65
CA SER A 19 -10.34 -7.66 -10.79
C SER A 19 -10.14 -6.76 -9.55
N TRP A 20 -9.50 -7.26 -8.49
CA TRP A 20 -9.23 -6.52 -7.25
C TRP A 20 -7.88 -6.92 -6.64
N ILE A 21 -6.80 -6.89 -7.45
CA ILE A 21 -5.50 -6.56 -6.87
C ILE A 21 -5.57 -5.05 -6.67
N PHE A 22 -6.00 -4.66 -5.47
CA PHE A 22 -5.93 -3.28 -5.02
C PHE A 22 -4.44 -2.92 -4.98
N LEU A 23 -3.94 -2.42 -6.11
CA LEU A 23 -2.75 -1.63 -6.15
C LEU A 23 -3.04 -0.45 -5.22
N CYS A 24 -2.48 -0.46 -4.00
CA CYS A 24 -1.75 0.74 -3.57
C CYS A 24 -0.96 1.14 -4.81
N THR A 25 -1.39 2.20 -5.49
CA THR A 25 -0.96 2.46 -6.86
C THR A 25 0.56 2.48 -6.83
N LEU A 26 1.20 1.81 -7.78
CA LEU A 26 2.66 1.76 -7.82
C LEU A 26 3.26 3.19 -7.72
N GLU A 27 2.53 4.16 -8.26
CA GLU A 27 2.72 5.60 -8.13
C GLU A 27 2.93 6.07 -6.68
N GLU A 28 2.16 5.57 -5.71
CA GLU A 28 2.34 5.87 -4.27
C GLU A 28 3.73 5.46 -3.78
N PHE A 29 4.25 4.30 -4.23
CA PHE A 29 5.59 3.85 -3.87
C PHE A 29 6.67 4.71 -4.53
N LEU A 30 6.48 5.08 -5.80
CA LEU A 30 7.43 5.92 -6.52
C LEU A 30 7.55 7.30 -5.89
N ASP A 31 6.43 7.92 -5.52
CA ASP A 31 6.42 9.19 -4.80
C ASP A 31 7.18 9.12 -3.47
N VAL A 32 6.98 8.03 -2.73
CA VAL A 32 7.72 7.79 -1.48
C VAL A 32 9.22 7.65 -1.74
N PHE A 33 9.63 6.93 -2.79
CA PHE A 33 11.05 6.78 -3.11
C PHE A 33 11.69 8.10 -3.53
N ILE A 34 11.02 8.88 -4.37
CA ILE A 34 11.47 10.22 -4.77
C ILE A 34 11.64 11.11 -3.52
N LEU A 35 10.68 11.06 -2.59
CA LEU A 35 10.78 11.81 -1.34
C LEU A 35 11.97 11.38 -0.48
N LEU A 36 12.16 10.07 -0.31
CA LEU A 36 13.25 9.52 0.50
C LEU A 36 14.61 9.84 -0.11
N GLU A 37 14.74 9.77 -1.44
CA GLU A 37 15.98 10.07 -2.13
C GLU A 37 16.30 11.58 -2.10
N HIS A 38 15.37 12.43 -2.55
CA HIS A 38 15.65 13.86 -2.72
C HIS A 38 15.60 14.66 -1.43
N HIS A 39 14.71 14.33 -0.50
CA HIS A 39 14.55 15.07 0.75
C HIS A 39 15.16 14.34 1.95
N GLY A 40 15.11 13.01 1.95
CA GLY A 40 15.74 12.18 2.99
C GLY A 40 17.22 11.90 2.75
N GLY A 41 17.72 12.08 1.52
CA GLY A 41 19.09 11.71 1.17
C GLY A 41 19.33 10.19 1.24
N VAL A 42 18.27 9.38 1.14
CA VAL A 42 18.34 7.92 1.24
C VAL A 42 18.39 7.31 -0.17
N PRO A 43 19.51 6.70 -0.58
CA PRO A 43 19.59 6.07 -1.90
C PRO A 43 18.71 4.82 -1.98
N PRO A 44 18.22 4.43 -3.17
CA PRO A 44 17.31 3.30 -3.34
C PRO A 44 17.79 1.98 -2.71
N ASN A 45 19.10 1.70 -2.77
CA ASN A 45 19.70 0.49 -2.18
C ASN A 45 19.76 0.48 -0.64
N SER A 46 19.47 1.61 0.02
CA SER A 46 19.30 1.71 1.47
C SER A 46 17.82 1.67 1.90
N ILE A 47 16.90 1.45 0.95
CA ILE A 47 15.45 1.37 1.20
C ILE A 47 15.02 -0.09 1.21
N ALA A 48 14.27 -0.47 2.24
CA ALA A 48 13.58 -1.76 2.31
C ALA A 48 12.06 -1.57 2.27
N VAL A 49 11.40 -2.21 1.31
CA VAL A 49 9.94 -2.32 1.25
C VAL A 49 9.51 -3.61 1.93
N GLN A 50 8.61 -3.48 2.90
CA GLN A 50 8.08 -4.61 3.66
C GLN A 50 6.57 -4.76 3.46
N SER A 51 6.12 -5.99 3.29
CA SER A 51 4.69 -6.31 3.27
C SER A 51 4.38 -7.56 4.11
N PRO A 52 3.22 -7.66 4.76
CA PRO A 52 2.82 -8.88 5.44
C PRO A 52 2.43 -10.01 4.46
N TYR A 53 2.19 -9.68 3.19
CA TYR A 53 1.64 -10.62 2.20
C TYR A 53 2.69 -10.96 1.14
N ILE A 54 3.03 -12.25 1.02
CA ILE A 54 4.02 -12.72 0.03
C ILE A 54 3.65 -12.37 -1.41
N ALA A 55 2.35 -12.43 -1.74
CA ALA A 55 1.86 -12.05 -3.07
C ALA A 55 2.09 -10.56 -3.37
N GLN A 56 1.98 -9.69 -2.37
CA GLN A 56 2.31 -8.27 -2.52
C GLN A 56 3.81 -8.07 -2.73
N VAL A 57 4.65 -8.82 -2.00
CA VAL A 57 6.11 -8.76 -2.18
C VAL A 57 6.50 -9.14 -3.61
N GLN A 58 5.93 -10.21 -4.15
CA GLN A 58 6.18 -10.62 -5.54
C GLN A 58 5.73 -9.54 -6.52
N LEU A 59 4.49 -9.06 -6.38
CA LEU A 59 3.96 -7.99 -7.22
C LEU A 59 4.83 -6.73 -7.20
N LEU A 60 5.27 -6.30 -6.01
CA LEU A 60 6.10 -5.11 -5.86
C LEU A 60 7.50 -5.33 -6.46
N ARG A 61 8.10 -6.50 -6.34
CA ARG A 61 9.39 -6.79 -7.00
C ARG A 61 9.27 -6.65 -8.51
N ASP A 62 8.31 -7.36 -9.09
CA ASP A 62 8.11 -7.40 -10.54
C ASP A 62 7.85 -5.98 -11.08
N LYS A 63 7.01 -5.21 -10.39
CA LYS A 63 6.67 -3.85 -10.82
C LYS A 63 7.77 -2.84 -10.60
N LEU A 64 8.51 -2.91 -9.48
CA LEU A 64 9.54 -1.92 -9.16
C LEU A 64 10.80 -2.08 -10.02
N GLU A 65 11.05 -3.28 -10.55
CA GLU A 65 12.12 -3.51 -11.52
C GLU A 65 12.00 -2.66 -12.80
N GLU A 66 10.78 -2.23 -13.16
CA GLU A 66 10.53 -1.38 -14.32
C GLU A 66 10.95 0.10 -14.09
N TYR A 67 11.26 0.50 -12.86
CA TYR A 67 11.48 1.90 -12.49
C TYR A 67 12.89 2.13 -11.98
N SER A 68 13.65 2.99 -12.67
CA SER A 68 15.02 3.33 -12.30
C SER A 68 15.14 3.91 -10.89
N VAL A 69 14.14 4.68 -10.43
CA VAL A 69 14.09 5.26 -9.07
C VAL A 69 13.98 4.20 -7.97
N ALA A 70 13.52 2.99 -8.31
CA ALA A 70 13.43 1.87 -7.37
C ALA A 70 14.57 0.85 -7.58
N SER A 71 15.55 1.15 -8.44
CA SER A 71 16.65 0.23 -8.75
C SER A 71 17.52 -0.04 -7.51
N GLY A 72 17.45 -1.27 -7.00
CA GLY A 72 18.19 -1.71 -5.82
C GLY A 72 17.39 -1.68 -4.52
N VAL A 73 16.14 -1.23 -4.54
CA VAL A 73 15.23 -1.34 -3.39
C VAL A 73 15.01 -2.80 -3.03
N GLU A 74 15.19 -3.14 -1.76
CA GLU A 74 14.92 -4.50 -1.29
C GLU A 74 13.44 -4.65 -0.94
N VAL A 75 12.75 -5.59 -1.57
CA VAL A 75 11.35 -5.90 -1.24
C VAL A 75 11.29 -7.26 -0.54
N SER A 76 10.68 -7.35 0.64
CA SER A 76 10.62 -8.58 1.42
C SER A 76 9.38 -8.66 2.30
N THR A 77 9.08 -9.83 2.89
CA THR A 77 8.05 -9.91 3.93
C THR A 77 8.61 -9.48 5.27
N ILE A 78 7.74 -8.98 6.16
CA ILE A 78 8.13 -8.59 7.53
C ILE A 78 8.89 -9.70 8.25
N ASP A 79 8.43 -10.95 8.10
CA ASP A 79 9.05 -12.10 8.77
C ASP A 79 10.41 -12.47 8.15
N SER A 80 10.57 -12.30 6.83
CA SER A 80 11.82 -12.63 6.14
C SER A 80 12.92 -11.57 6.33
N PHE A 81 12.57 -10.35 6.75
CA PHE A 81 13.50 -9.25 7.01
C PHE A 81 14.04 -9.25 8.46
N GLN A 82 14.13 -10.42 9.09
CA GLN A 82 14.53 -10.51 10.49
C GLN A 82 16.04 -10.29 10.67
N GLY A 83 16.42 -9.49 11.68
CA GLY A 83 17.82 -9.26 12.06
C GLY A 83 18.59 -8.31 11.13
N ARG A 84 17.92 -7.70 10.15
CA ARG A 84 18.47 -6.70 9.25
C ARG A 84 17.86 -5.33 9.57
N GLU A 85 18.48 -4.27 9.07
CA GLU A 85 17.99 -2.89 9.18
C GLU A 85 18.23 -2.18 7.85
N ALA A 86 17.46 -1.12 7.60
CA ALA A 86 17.59 -0.27 6.44
C ALA A 86 17.52 1.21 6.87
N ASP A 87 18.12 2.11 6.10
CA ASP A 87 18.08 3.54 6.45
C ASP A 87 16.63 4.06 6.34
N ALA A 88 15.89 3.56 5.36
CA ALA A 88 14.45 3.75 5.26
C ALA A 88 13.69 2.41 5.11
N VAL A 89 12.55 2.31 5.79
CA VAL A 89 11.60 1.21 5.59
C VAL A 89 10.27 1.75 5.09
N VAL A 90 9.75 1.18 3.99
CA VAL A 90 8.43 1.46 3.44
C VAL A 90 7.51 0.27 3.71
N ILE A 91 6.45 0.44 4.48
CA ILE A 91 5.55 -0.65 4.88
C ILE A 91 4.25 -0.60 4.07
N SER A 92 4.01 -1.64 3.28
CA SER A 92 2.77 -1.84 2.50
C SER A 92 1.73 -2.62 3.31
N MET A 93 0.63 -1.96 3.70
CA MET A 93 -0.43 -2.60 4.50
C MET A 93 -1.39 -3.46 3.66
N VAL A 94 -1.54 -3.20 2.36
CA VAL A 94 -2.34 -3.97 1.38
C VAL A 94 -3.85 -4.00 1.60
N ARG A 95 -4.33 -4.09 2.84
CA ARG A 95 -5.77 -4.26 3.13
C ARG A 95 -6.53 -2.95 2.93
N SER A 96 -7.47 -3.00 2.00
CA SER A 96 -8.49 -2.00 1.73
C SER A 96 -9.84 -2.71 1.64
N ASN A 97 -10.74 -2.51 2.60
CA ASN A 97 -12.08 -3.08 2.62
C ASN A 97 -13.02 -2.33 3.57
N SER A 98 -14.29 -2.22 3.17
CA SER A 98 -15.34 -1.55 3.93
C SER A 98 -15.62 -2.19 5.30
N LEU A 99 -15.26 -3.46 5.50
CA LEU A 99 -15.44 -4.17 6.78
C LEU A 99 -14.40 -3.80 7.83
N GLY A 100 -13.28 -3.17 7.45
CA GLY A 100 -12.17 -2.90 8.39
C GLY A 100 -11.41 -4.13 8.83
N ALA A 101 -11.54 -5.23 8.09
CA ALA A 101 -10.82 -6.44 8.40
C ALA A 101 -9.33 -6.22 8.07
N VAL A 102 -8.52 -6.08 9.12
CA VAL A 102 -7.07 -5.91 9.00
C VAL A 102 -6.35 -7.27 8.94
N GLY A 103 -6.98 -8.34 9.42
CA GLY A 103 -6.42 -9.69 9.44
C GLY A 103 -5.04 -9.72 10.10
N PHE A 104 -4.05 -10.23 9.38
CA PHE A 104 -2.67 -10.38 9.83
C PHE A 104 -1.96 -9.07 10.21
N LEU A 105 -2.46 -7.92 9.74
CA LEU A 105 -1.97 -6.58 10.13
C LEU A 105 -2.27 -6.22 11.60
N GLY A 106 -3.22 -6.91 12.23
CA GLY A 106 -3.59 -6.66 13.63
C GLY A 106 -2.53 -7.12 14.63
N ASP A 107 -1.51 -7.84 14.20
CA ASP A 107 -0.40 -8.27 15.06
C ASP A 107 0.57 -7.10 15.31
N SER A 108 0.40 -6.46 16.46
CA SER A 108 1.24 -5.34 16.89
C SER A 108 2.72 -5.70 17.01
N ARG A 109 3.08 -6.98 17.23
CA ARG A 109 4.48 -7.40 17.33
C ARG A 109 5.17 -7.31 15.97
N ARG A 110 4.50 -7.80 14.92
CA ARG A 110 5.02 -7.74 13.54
C ARG A 110 5.16 -6.29 13.07
N MET A 111 4.19 -5.45 13.41
CA MET A 111 4.26 -4.03 13.12
C MET A 111 5.39 -3.32 13.85
N ASN A 112 5.59 -3.61 15.13
CA ASN A 112 6.73 -3.06 15.86
C ASN A 112 8.05 -3.51 15.22
N VAL A 113 8.17 -4.79 14.86
CA VAL A 113 9.34 -5.28 14.13
C VAL A 113 9.53 -4.45 12.87
N ALA A 114 8.54 -4.37 11.98
CA ALA A 114 8.65 -3.63 10.72
C ALA A 114 9.10 -2.17 10.91
N VAL A 115 8.50 -1.46 11.88
CA VAL A 115 8.84 -0.06 12.18
C VAL A 115 10.26 0.06 12.74
N THR A 116 10.68 -0.82 13.65
CA THR A 116 12.03 -0.78 14.25
C THR A 116 13.16 -1.20 13.30
N ARG A 117 12.84 -1.70 12.11
CA ARG A 117 13.84 -2.03 11.08
C ARG A 117 14.38 -0.79 10.36
N ALA A 118 13.71 0.35 10.49
CA ALA A 118 14.19 1.61 9.97
C ALA A 118 15.15 2.28 10.93
N ARG A 119 16.30 2.74 10.41
CA ARG A 119 17.28 3.52 11.17
C ARG A 119 16.93 4.99 11.22
N SER A 120 16.43 5.54 10.11
CA SER A 120 16.18 6.99 9.97
C SER A 120 14.75 7.31 9.52
N HIS A 121 14.20 6.57 8.56
CA HIS A 121 12.91 6.90 7.95
C HIS A 121 11.94 5.72 7.91
N VAL A 122 10.67 5.98 8.26
CA VAL A 122 9.58 5.02 8.09
C VAL A 122 8.49 5.67 7.24
N ALA A 123 8.08 4.99 6.17
CA ALA A 123 6.90 5.33 5.40
C ALA A 123 5.87 4.21 5.51
N VAL A 124 4.59 4.56 5.60
CA VAL A 124 3.49 3.59 5.68
C VAL A 124 2.50 3.90 4.56
N VAL A 125 2.28 2.91 3.70
CA VAL A 125 1.30 2.97 2.61
C VAL A 125 0.10 2.11 3.00
N CYS A 126 -1.06 2.74 3.14
CA CYS A 126 -2.24 2.10 3.71
C CYS A 126 -3.56 2.76 3.32
N ASP A 127 -4.65 1.99 3.35
CA ASP A 127 -5.99 2.54 3.37
C ASP A 127 -6.37 2.93 4.81
N SER A 128 -6.41 4.24 5.05
CA SER A 128 -6.76 4.84 6.35
C SER A 128 -8.15 4.42 6.86
N SER A 129 -9.12 4.20 5.96
CA SER A 129 -10.48 3.80 6.32
C SER A 129 -10.54 2.37 6.86
N THR A 130 -9.67 1.50 6.35
CA THR A 130 -9.53 0.11 6.80
C THR A 130 -8.75 0.01 8.10
N ILE A 131 -7.56 0.63 8.18
CA ILE A 131 -6.67 0.44 9.34
C ILE A 131 -7.15 1.17 10.60
N SER A 132 -7.93 2.24 10.47
CA SER A 132 -8.49 3.00 11.60
C SER A 132 -9.46 2.18 12.47
N LYS A 133 -9.98 1.06 11.96
CA LYS A 133 -10.86 0.16 12.71
C LYS A 133 -10.12 -0.78 13.67
N ASN A 134 -8.78 -0.82 13.61
CA ASN A 134 -7.94 -1.50 14.60
C ASN A 134 -7.31 -0.48 15.56
N ALA A 135 -7.50 -0.64 16.87
CA ALA A 135 -7.07 0.34 17.87
C ALA A 135 -5.56 0.63 17.85
N PHE A 136 -4.72 -0.39 17.60
CA PHE A 136 -3.28 -0.21 17.53
C PHE A 136 -2.86 0.56 16.27
N LEU A 137 -3.37 0.16 15.11
CA LEU A 137 -3.05 0.83 13.83
C LEU A 137 -3.64 2.24 13.76
N ALA A 138 -4.83 2.47 14.33
CA ALA A 138 -5.42 3.80 14.46
C ALA A 138 -4.53 4.74 15.28
N ARG A 139 -3.92 4.23 16.36
CA ARG A 139 -2.97 5.00 17.17
C ARG A 139 -1.69 5.31 16.40
N LEU A 140 -1.18 4.36 15.61
CA LEU A 140 -0.04 4.59 14.72
C LEU A 140 -0.36 5.67 13.68
N LEU A 141 -1.50 5.56 12.99
CA LEU A 141 -1.95 6.55 12.01
C LEU A 141 -2.08 7.94 12.62
N ARG A 142 -2.71 8.04 13.80
CA ARG A 142 -2.82 9.32 14.53
C ARG A 142 -1.47 9.91 14.88
N HIS A 143 -0.50 9.08 15.28
CA HIS A 143 0.86 9.55 15.57
C HIS A 143 1.53 10.12 14.31
N ILE A 144 1.42 9.42 13.17
CA ILE A 144 1.95 9.89 11.87
C ILE A 144 1.26 11.19 11.43
N GLN A 145 -0.06 11.32 11.62
CA GLN A 145 -0.79 12.56 11.30
C GLN A 145 -0.35 13.77 12.12
N LEU A 146 0.07 13.56 13.38
CA LEU A 146 0.47 14.65 14.28
C LEU A 146 1.93 15.06 14.12
N HIS A 147 2.80 14.13 13.72
CA HIS A 147 4.26 14.33 13.77
C HIS A 147 4.98 14.07 12.44
N GLY A 148 4.32 13.45 11.48
CA GLY A 148 4.88 13.07 10.19
C GLY A 148 4.31 13.88 9.03
N GLN A 149 4.69 13.49 7.82
CA GLN A 149 4.09 13.97 6.59
C GLN A 149 3.03 12.98 6.12
N VAL A 150 1.82 13.46 5.85
CA VAL A 150 0.72 12.65 5.32
C VAL A 150 0.34 13.19 3.96
N ARG A 151 0.32 12.29 2.97
CA ARG A 151 -0.24 12.55 1.65
C ARG A 151 -1.49 11.70 1.48
N HIS A 152 -2.58 12.35 1.11
CA HIS A 152 -3.81 11.68 0.72
C HIS A 152 -3.77 11.48 -0.79
N VAL A 153 -4.03 10.24 -1.21
CA VAL A 153 -4.27 9.93 -2.61
C VAL A 153 -5.76 9.66 -2.72
N GLU A 154 -6.47 10.57 -3.37
CA GLU A 154 -7.85 10.29 -3.75
C GLU A 154 -7.80 9.17 -4.79
N PRO A 155 -8.65 8.13 -4.68
CA PRO A 155 -8.77 7.15 -5.75
C PRO A 155 -9.23 7.91 -7.00
N SER A 156 -8.30 8.18 -7.91
CA SER A 156 -8.60 8.80 -9.19
C SER A 156 -9.72 8.01 -9.86
N CYS A 157 -10.87 8.68 -10.04
CA CYS A 157 -12.11 8.21 -10.63
C CYS A 157 -12.11 6.78 -11.16
N LEU A 158 -12.82 5.89 -10.47
CA LEU A 158 -13.47 4.73 -11.10
C LEU A 158 -14.73 5.12 -11.86
N ASP A 159 -14.93 6.41 -12.15
CA ASP A 159 -16.01 6.86 -13.02
C ASP A 159 -15.41 7.12 -14.39
N GLY A 160 -15.67 6.16 -15.28
CA GLY A 160 -15.67 6.45 -16.70
C GLY A 160 -16.50 7.70 -16.94
N ASP A 161 -15.94 8.56 -17.78
CA ASP A 161 -16.63 9.55 -18.56
C ASP A 161 -18.09 9.14 -18.89
N SER A 162 -19.04 9.80 -18.24
CA SER A 162 -20.23 10.28 -18.92
C SER A 162 -20.50 11.67 -18.39
N GLY A 163 -19.94 12.65 -19.11
CA GLY A 163 -20.10 14.07 -18.83
C GLY A 163 -21.52 14.45 -18.43
N LEU A 164 -21.68 14.81 -17.17
CA LEU A 164 -22.68 15.75 -16.71
C LEU A 164 -21.98 16.61 -15.66
N ASP A 165 -21.42 17.74 -16.11
CA ASP A 165 -21.14 18.84 -15.18
C ASP A 165 -22.44 19.14 -14.43
N PRO A 166 -22.46 19.14 -13.09
CA PRO A 166 -23.60 19.68 -12.37
C PRO A 166 -23.72 21.15 -12.77
N PRO A 167 -24.90 21.62 -13.25
CA PRO A 167 -25.04 23.00 -13.70
C PRO A 167 -24.71 23.94 -12.54
N ALA A 168 -23.77 24.84 -12.80
CA ALA A 168 -23.39 25.89 -11.87
C ALA A 168 -24.64 26.67 -11.45
N LEU A 169 -24.96 26.65 -10.16
CA LEU A 169 -25.93 27.57 -9.58
C LEU A 169 -25.37 28.99 -9.74
N PRO A 170 -26.08 29.92 -10.39
CA PRO A 170 -25.67 31.32 -10.40
C PRO A 170 -25.75 31.87 -8.97
N SER A 171 -24.67 32.52 -8.54
CA SER A 171 -24.63 33.32 -7.32
C SER A 171 -25.68 34.44 -7.35
N LEU A 172 -26.33 34.62 -6.20
CA LEU A 172 -27.44 35.52 -5.89
C LEU A 172 -27.38 36.94 -6.49
N GLY A 173 -28.57 37.43 -6.90
CA GLY A 173 -28.90 38.81 -7.21
C GLY A 173 -30.41 39.00 -7.30
#